data_AF-A0A538C9X9-F1
#
_entry.id   AF-A0A538C9X9-F1
#
_cell.length_a   1.000
_cell.length_b   1.000
_cell.length_c   1.000
_cell.angle_alpha   90.00
_cell.angle_beta   90.00
_cell.angle_gamma   90.00
#
_symmetry.space_group_name_H-M   'P 1'
#
loop_
_entity.id
_entity.type
_entity.pdbx_description
1 polymer ?
#
loop_
_entity_poly.entity_id
_entity_poly.type
_entity_poly.pdbx_seq_one_letter_code
_entity_poly.pdbx_strand_id
1 'polypeptide(L)'
;ENMSGFTTPSGERFQLFGEGGGQELADELDVPLLGKVPLTMPLREQADAGLPLVFTDPDDPAAQGIRHAARGLVALFPAELPMLQAVPAAHADAPAPTGFQLPVVQA
;
A
#
# COMPACT_ATOMS: atom_id res chain seq x y z
N GLU A 1 -7.23 -5.36 1.90
CA GLU A 1 -7.38 -5.71 0.48
C GLU A 1 -6.56 -4.75 -0.38
N ASN A 2 -5.70 -5.28 -1.23
CA ASN A 2 -4.88 -4.50 -2.15
C ASN A 2 -5.59 -4.36 -3.51
N MET A 3 -5.26 -3.31 -4.27
CA MET A 3 -5.78 -3.05 -5.63
C MET A 3 -7.31 -3.09 -5.71
N SER A 4 -7.99 -2.49 -4.72
CA SER A 4 -9.45 -2.57 -4.51
C SER A 4 -10.26 -1.65 -5.45
N GLY A 5 -9.94 -1.71 -6.75
CA GLY A 5 -10.55 -0.92 -7.80
C GLY A 5 -9.63 0.16 -8.38
N PHE A 6 -10.05 0.69 -9.53
CA PHE A 6 -9.38 1.76 -10.26
C PHE A 6 -10.43 2.77 -10.75
N THR A 7 -10.18 4.06 -10.56
CA THR A 7 -11.05 5.12 -11.06
C THR A 7 -10.35 5.86 -12.20
N THR A 8 -11.02 5.96 -13.35
CA THR A 8 -10.50 6.73 -14.49
C THR A 8 -10.54 8.24 -14.18
N PRO A 9 -9.77 9.07 -14.91
CA PRO A 9 -9.89 10.53 -14.80
C PRO A 9 -11.30 11.06 -15.07
N SER A 10 -12.12 10.31 -15.82
CA SER A 10 -13.51 10.60 -16.11
C SER A 10 -14.48 10.23 -14.97
N GLY A 11 -13.98 9.59 -13.90
CA GLY A 11 -14.77 9.19 -12.73
C GLY A 11 -15.37 7.79 -12.78
N GLU A 12 -15.15 7.03 -13.85
CA GLU A 12 -15.65 5.66 -13.97
C GLU A 12 -14.79 4.70 -13.12
N ARG A 13 -15.44 3.82 -12.35
CA ARG A 13 -14.77 2.88 -11.45
C ARG A 13 -14.80 1.45 -12.01
N PHE A 14 -13.65 0.80 -12.01
CA PHE A 14 -13.43 -0.56 -12.50
C PHE A 14 -12.91 -1.48 -11.39
N GLN A 15 -13.37 -2.72 -11.39
CA GLN A 15 -12.87 -3.81 -10.53
C GLN A 15 -11.89 -4.68 -11.32
N LEU A 16 -10.67 -4.19 -11.55
CA LEU A 16 -9.68 -4.86 -12.42
C LEU A 16 -9.34 -6.30 -12.00
N PHE A 17 -9.37 -6.57 -10.70
CA PHE A 17 -9.03 -7.86 -10.11
C PHE A 17 -10.20 -8.46 -9.30
N GLY A 18 -11.43 -8.03 -9.59
CA GLY A 18 -12.59 -8.29 -8.74
C GLY A 18 -12.62 -7.39 -7.50
N GLU A 19 -13.61 -7.62 -6.63
CA GLU A 19 -13.79 -6.91 -5.36
C GLU A 19 -14.45 -7.84 -4.34
N GLY A 20 -14.14 -7.67 -3.04
CA GLY A 20 -14.89 -8.29 -1.96
C GLY A 20 -14.21 -9.50 -1.31
N GLY A 21 -13.30 -10.17 -2.01
CA GLY A 21 -12.59 -11.35 -1.46
C GLY A 21 -11.82 -11.07 -0.18
N GLY A 22 -11.34 -9.84 0.02
CA GLY A 22 -10.71 -9.43 1.27
C GLY A 22 -11.70 -9.28 2.43
N GLN A 23 -12.97 -8.93 2.17
CA GLN A 23 -14.03 -8.92 3.18
C GLN A 23 -14.51 -10.34 3.48
N GLU A 24 -14.72 -11.15 2.45
CA GLU A 24 -15.12 -12.56 2.60
C GLU A 24 -14.12 -13.32 3.49
N LEU A 25 -12.82 -13.19 3.20
CA LEU A 25 -11.77 -13.82 4.02
C LEU A 25 -11.72 -13.26 5.46
N ALA A 26 -11.98 -11.97 5.63
CA ALA A 26 -11.99 -11.35 6.96
C ALA A 26 -13.16 -11.89 7.81
N ASP A 27 -14.34 -12.05 7.20
CA ASP A 27 -15.52 -12.62 7.83
C ASP A 27 -15.31 -14.11 8.16
N GLU A 28 -14.71 -14.89 7.25
CA GLU A 28 -14.38 -16.31 7.47
C GLU A 28 -13.42 -16.52 8.65
N LEU A 29 -12.48 -15.60 8.85
CA LEU A 29 -11.46 -15.66 9.90
C LEU A 29 -11.86 -14.97 11.21
N ASP A 30 -13.04 -14.35 11.26
CA ASP A 30 -13.51 -13.51 12.38
C ASP A 30 -12.49 -12.41 12.77
N VAL A 31 -11.94 -11.74 11.74
CA VAL A 31 -10.99 -10.63 11.90
C VAL A 31 -11.48 -9.39 11.15
N PRO A 32 -11.12 -8.17 11.59
CA PRO A 32 -11.53 -6.96 10.89
C PRO A 32 -10.73 -6.77 9.59
N LEU A 33 -11.42 -6.36 8.52
CA LEU A 33 -10.75 -5.82 7.34
C LEU A 33 -10.22 -4.42 7.65
N LEU A 34 -8.89 -4.30 7.73
CA LEU A 34 -8.23 -3.05 8.11
C LEU A 34 -8.32 -1.94 7.06
N GLY A 35 -8.46 -2.30 5.79
CA GLY A 35 -8.59 -1.31 4.73
C GLY A 35 -8.58 -1.89 3.33
N LYS A 36 -8.96 -1.03 2.41
CA LYS A 36 -9.01 -1.27 0.97
C LYS A 36 -8.20 -0.17 0.27
N VAL A 37 -7.18 -0.56 -0.49
CA VAL A 37 -6.28 0.39 -1.16
C VAL A 37 -6.53 0.31 -2.67
N PRO A 38 -7.15 1.33 -3.29
CA PRO A 38 -7.36 1.36 -4.73
C PRO A 38 -6.04 1.57 -5.49
N LEU A 39 -6.05 1.25 -6.79
CA LEU A 39 -4.99 1.64 -7.70
C LEU A 39 -5.18 3.09 -8.13
N THR A 40 -4.16 3.91 -7.91
CA THR A 40 -4.09 5.28 -8.41
C THR A 40 -2.75 5.49 -9.12
N MET A 41 -2.74 6.31 -10.17
CA MET A 41 -1.50 6.65 -10.88
C MET A 41 -0.48 7.35 -9.96
N PRO A 42 -0.89 8.30 -9.09
CA PRO A 42 0.00 8.88 -8.10
C PRO A 42 0.65 7.85 -7.18
N LEU A 43 -0.09 6.83 -6.72
CA LEU A 43 0.50 5.78 -5.86
C LEU A 43 1.67 5.08 -6.54
N ARG A 44 1.51 4.67 -7.81
CA ARG A 44 2.58 4.04 -8.59
C ARG A 44 3.76 4.99 -8.76
N GLU A 45 3.51 6.19 -9.25
CA GLU A 45 4.57 7.15 -9.59
C GLU A 45 5.41 7.56 -8.38
N GLN A 46 4.75 7.85 -7.26
CA GLN A 46 5.44 8.24 -6.04
C GLN A 46 6.19 7.05 -5.42
N ALA A 47 5.59 5.85 -5.43
CA ALA A 47 6.27 4.64 -4.97
C ALA A 47 7.53 4.33 -5.80
N ASP A 48 7.44 4.41 -7.14
CA ASP A 48 8.58 4.22 -8.05
C ASP A 48 9.68 5.27 -7.80
N ALA A 49 9.30 6.49 -7.42
CA ALA A 49 10.22 7.57 -7.06
C ALA A 49 10.79 7.48 -5.63
N GLY A 50 10.36 6.49 -4.82
CA GLY A 50 10.75 6.37 -3.41
C GLY A 50 10.13 7.44 -2.49
N LEU A 51 9.04 8.06 -2.93
CA LEU A 51 8.31 9.10 -2.20
C LEU A 51 7.01 8.50 -1.62
N PRO A 52 6.83 8.49 -0.29
CA PRO A 52 5.61 7.92 0.28
C PRO A 52 4.39 8.76 -0.06
N LEU A 53 3.45 8.20 -0.84
CA LEU A 53 2.23 8.89 -1.27
C LEU A 53 1.47 9.52 -0.11
N VAL A 54 1.40 8.82 1.03
CA VAL A 54 0.73 9.30 2.24
C VAL A 54 1.23 10.66 2.75
N PHE A 55 2.46 11.06 2.40
CA PHE A 55 3.00 12.40 2.71
C PHE A 55 2.84 13.38 1.55
N THR A 56 3.02 12.93 0.31
CA THR A 56 3.04 13.82 -0.87
C THR A 56 1.64 14.20 -1.35
N ASP A 57 0.67 13.30 -1.23
CA ASP A 57 -0.73 13.53 -1.56
C ASP A 57 -1.64 12.79 -0.56
N PRO A 58 -1.98 13.42 0.58
CA PRO A 58 -2.76 12.79 1.63
C PRO A 58 -4.24 12.58 1.27
N ASP A 59 -4.73 13.29 0.25
CA ASP A 59 -6.13 13.25 -0.18
C ASP A 59 -6.37 12.20 -1.27
N ASP A 60 -5.32 11.68 -1.91
CA ASP A 60 -5.42 10.55 -2.83
C ASP A 60 -6.15 9.34 -2.18
N PRO A 61 -7.10 8.69 -2.87
CA PRO A 61 -7.85 7.56 -2.31
C PRO A 61 -6.98 6.42 -1.78
N ALA A 62 -5.83 6.15 -2.41
CA ALA A 62 -4.90 5.13 -1.94
C ALA A 62 -4.18 5.56 -0.67
N ALA A 63 -3.80 6.84 -0.56
CA ALA A 63 -3.24 7.39 0.67
C ALA A 63 -4.24 7.28 1.84
N GLN A 64 -5.51 7.59 1.59
CA GLN A 64 -6.57 7.44 2.58
C GLN A 64 -6.77 5.97 3.00
N GLY A 65 -6.77 5.04 2.04
CA GLY A 65 -6.87 3.60 2.31
C GLY A 65 -5.73 3.08 3.19
N ILE A 66 -4.50 3.49 2.91
CA ILE A 66 -3.32 3.14 3.73
C ILE A 66 -3.42 3.73 5.13
N ARG A 67 -3.81 5.02 5.26
CA ARG A 67 -4.01 5.67 6.57
C ARG A 67 -5.11 5.00 7.38
N HIS A 68 -6.18 4.54 6.74
CA HIS A 68 -7.26 3.81 7.39
C HIS A 68 -6.75 2.48 7.97
N ALA A 69 -6.00 1.70 7.18
CA ALA A 69 -5.37 0.46 7.64
C ALA A 69 -4.41 0.68 8.81
N ALA A 70 -3.55 1.70 8.73
CA ALA A 70 -2.64 2.04 9.81
C ALA A 70 -3.39 2.41 11.11
N ARG A 71 -4.48 3.18 11.02
CA ARG A 71 -5.32 3.51 12.18
C ARG A 71 -5.98 2.27 12.79
N GLY A 72 -6.48 1.36 11.95
CA GLY A 72 -7.04 0.09 12.40
C GLY A 72 -6.02 -0.74 13.18
N LEU A 73 -4.78 -0.83 12.69
CA LEU A 73 -3.69 -1.51 13.40
C LEU A 73 -3.40 -0.90 14.77
N VAL A 74 -3.27 0.43 14.86
CA VAL A 74 -3.05 1.13 16.13
C VAL A 74 -4.21 0.94 17.11
N ALA A 75 -5.44 0.87 16.60
CA ALA A 75 -6.62 0.65 17.44
C ALA A 75 -6.69 -0.79 17.99
N LEU A 76 -6.32 -1.79 17.19
CA LEU A 76 -6.29 -3.20 17.61
C LEU A 76 -5.13 -3.51 18.54
N PHE A 77 -4.00 -2.84 18.33
CA PHE A 77 -2.80 -2.98 19.13
C PHE A 77 -2.39 -1.59 19.61
N PRO A 78 -2.92 -1.11 20.75
CA PRO A 78 -2.45 0.11 21.37
C PRO A 78 -1.00 -0.10 21.81
N ALA A 79 -0.08 0.02 20.87
CA ALA A 79 1.34 -0.06 21.13
C ALA A 79 1.75 1.24 21.79
N GLU A 80 2.46 1.15 22.92
CA GLU A 80 3.46 2.16 23.24
C GLU A 80 4.52 2.07 22.15
N LEU A 81 4.34 2.81 21.06
CA LEU A 81 5.36 2.90 20.02
C LEU A 81 6.58 3.56 20.67
N PRO A 82 7.72 2.85 20.83
CA PRO A 82 8.95 3.55 21.14
C PRO A 82 9.10 4.59 20.04
N MET A 83 9.18 5.87 20.42
CA MET A 83 9.24 6.98 19.46
C MET A 83 10.20 6.58 18.36
N LEU A 84 9.72 6.60 17.11
CA LEU A 84 10.55 6.38 15.93
C LEU A 84 11.82 7.21 16.15
N GLN A 85 12.92 6.54 16.51
CA GLN A 85 14.22 7.20 16.45
C GLN A 85 14.28 7.71 15.02
N ALA A 86 14.56 9.01 14.88
CA ALA A 86 14.52 9.72 13.61
C ALA A 86 15.00 8.78 12.51
N VAL A 87 14.19 8.58 11.47
CA VAL A 87 14.58 7.79 10.30
C VAL A 87 15.99 8.29 9.95
N PRO A 88 17.05 7.47 10.11
CA PRO A 88 18.37 7.93 9.72
C PRO A 88 18.21 8.37 8.27
N ALA A 89 18.66 9.60 7.96
CA ALA A 89 18.60 10.14 6.61
C ALA A 89 18.94 9.01 5.65
N ALA A 90 18.00 8.69 4.75
CA ALA A 90 17.98 7.48 3.94
C ALA A 90 19.40 7.00 3.66
N HIS A 91 19.73 5.75 4.03
CA HIS A 91 21.06 5.19 3.83
C HIS A 91 21.55 5.52 2.42
N ALA A 92 22.36 6.58 2.28
CA ALA A 92 22.92 7.03 1.01
C ALA A 92 23.91 6.00 0.43
N ASP A 93 24.12 4.92 1.17
CA ASP A 93 25.05 3.81 0.93
C ASP A 93 24.34 2.45 0.96
N ALA A 94 23.01 2.39 0.82
CA ALA A 94 22.34 1.11 0.60
C ALA A 94 22.92 0.47 -0.69
N PRO A 95 23.55 -0.72 -0.63
CA PRO A 95 24.13 -1.34 -1.80
C PRO A 95 23.01 -1.54 -2.83
N ALA A 96 23.30 -1.23 -4.10
CA ALA A 96 22.36 -1.46 -5.19
C ALA A 96 21.82 -2.89 -5.09
N PRO A 97 20.50 -3.11 -5.23
CA PRO A 97 19.94 -4.45 -5.16
C PRO A 97 20.60 -5.30 -6.25
N THR A 98 21.52 -6.17 -5.85
CA THR A 98 22.11 -7.16 -6.74
C THR A 98 21.02 -8.19 -7.00
N GLY A 99 20.23 -7.95 -8.05
CA GLY A 99 19.08 -8.77 -8.39
C GLY A 99 19.47 -10.24 -8.54
N PHE A 100 18.57 -11.13 -8.11
CA PHE A 100 18.61 -12.52 -8.55
C PHE A 100 18.24 -12.52 -10.03
N GLN A 101 19.22 -12.72 -10.91
CA GLN A 101 18.93 -12.94 -12.33
C GLN A 101 18.10 -14.22 -12.45
N LEU A 102 16.83 -14.06 -12.83
CA LEU A 102 16.02 -15.19 -13.26
C LEU A 102 16.65 -15.77 -14.54
N PRO A 103 16.90 -17.09 -14.62
CA PRO A 103 17.51 -17.67 -15.79
C PRO A 103 16.56 -17.50 -16.98
N VAL A 104 16.96 -16.69 -17.95
CA VAL A 104 16.26 -16.56 -19.21
C VAL A 104 16.60 -17.81 -20.03
N VAL A 105 15.66 -18.73 -20.16
CA VAL A 105 15.79 -19.87 -21.08
C VAL A 105 15.71 -19.30 -22.49
N GLN A 106 16.82 -19.30 -23.22
CA GLN A 106 16.81 -18.97 -24.64
C GLN A 106 16.22 -20.16 -25.41
N ALA A 107 15.22 -19.89 -26.24
CA ALA A 107 14.66 -20.80 -27.23
C ALA A 107 15.49 -20.78 -28.52
#